data_AF-A0A419JX83-F1
#
_entry.id   AF-A0A419JX83-F1
#
_cell.length_a   1.000
_cell.length_b   1.000
_cell.length_c   1.000
_cell.angle_alpha   90.00
_cell.angle_beta   90.00
_cell.angle_gamma   90.00
#
_symmetry.space_group_name_H-M   'P 1'
#
loop_
_entity.id
_entity.type
_entity.pdbx_description
1 polymer ?
#
loop_
_entity_poly.entity_id
_entity_poly.type
_entity_poly.pdbx_seq_one_letter_code
_entity_poly.pdbx_strand_id
1 'polypeptide(L)' 'MLIGPPKLTRFEKARIVGARALQISMGAPILVEISEGFLSPIDIALKELEAGILPMTIRRTLPDGTYQDIPLKWLLEEA' A
#
# COMPACT_ATOMS: atom_id res chain seq x y z
N MET A 1 -7.50 -1.89 19.99
CA MET A 1 -7.22 -3.26 19.50
C MET A 1 -7.41 -3.23 17.99
N LEU A 2 -6.37 -3.49 17.21
CA LEU A 2 -6.48 -3.55 15.76
C LEU A 2 -7.08 -4.90 15.36
N ILE A 3 -8.01 -4.91 14.41
CA ILE A 3 -8.55 -6.13 13.83
C ILE A 3 -7.44 -6.76 12.98
N GLY A 4 -7.11 -8.02 13.27
CA GLY A 4 -6.06 -8.75 12.58
C GLY A 4 -4.64 -8.44 13.08
N PRO A 5 -3.60 -8.88 12.35
CA PRO A 5 -2.22 -8.72 12.79
C PRO A 5 -1.75 -7.25 12.76
N PRO A 6 -0.83 -6.84 13.66
CA PRO A 6 -0.27 -5.49 13.71
C PRO A 6 0.51 -5.08 12.43
N LYS A 7 0.90 -6.06 11.62
CA LYS A 7 1.67 -5.87 10.39
C LYS A 7 0.82 -5.98 9.13
N LEU A 8 1.33 -5.39 8.05
CA LEU A 8 0.82 -5.56 6.70
C LEU A 8 0.95 -7.04 6.26
N THR A 9 -0.15 -7.66 5.84
CA THR A 9 -0.12 -9.03 5.33
C THR A 9 0.42 -9.07 3.90
N ARG A 10 0.94 -10.23 3.46
CA ARG A 10 1.41 -10.41 2.07
C ARG A 10 0.32 -10.13 1.03
N PHE A 11 -0.94 -10.43 1.36
CA PHE A 11 -2.08 -10.22 0.47
C PHE A 11 -2.43 -8.73 0.34
N GLU A 12 -2.44 -8.02 1.47
CA GLU A 12 -2.63 -6.56 1.48
C GLU A 12 -1.50 -5.87 0.73
N LYS A 13 -0.24 -6.25 0.99
CA LYS A 13 0.93 -5.73 0.26
C LYS A 13 0.77 -5.90 -1.24
N ALA A 14 0.45 -7.12 -1.71
CA ALA A 14 0.25 -7.40 -3.13
C ALA A 14 -0.90 -6.57 -3.74
N ARG A 15 -2.01 -6.42 -3.01
CA ARG A 15 -3.17 -5.64 -3.48
C ARG A 15 -2.86 -4.15 -3.61
N ILE A 16 -2.15 -3.59 -2.64
CA ILE A 16 -1.75 -2.18 -2.62
C ILE A 16 -0.79 -1.88 -3.78
N VAL A 17 0.24 -2.70 -3.95
CA VAL A 17 1.20 -2.56 -5.05
C VAL A 17 0.49 -2.67 -6.40
N GLY A 18 -0.40 -3.66 -6.57
CA GLY A 18 -1.16 -3.83 -7.81
C GLY A 18 -2.08 -2.64 -8.11
N ALA A 19 -2.82 -2.16 -7.11
CA ALA A 19 -3.68 -0.99 -7.27
C ALA A 19 -2.88 0.27 -7.61
N ARG A 20 -1.73 0.47 -6.95
CA ARG A 20 -0.87 1.63 -7.19
C ARG A 20 -0.17 1.56 -8.55
N ALA A 21 0.33 0.40 -8.95
CA ALA A 21 0.91 0.19 -10.27
C ALA A 21 -0.10 0.47 -11.39
N LEU A 22 -1.38 0.13 -11.19
CA LEU A 22 -2.46 0.48 -12.12
C LEU A 22 -2.65 1.99 -12.21
N GLN A 23 -2.67 2.70 -11.06
CA GLN A 23 -2.77 4.17 -11.05
C GLN A 23 -1.63 4.81 -11.83
N ILE A 24 -0.39 4.36 -11.61
CA ILE A 24 0.80 4.86 -12.33
C ILE A 24 0.68 4.59 -13.83
N SER A 25 0.24 3.39 -14.21
CA SER A 25 -0.01 3.02 -15.61
C SER A 25 -1.08 3.89 -16.28
N MET A 26 -2.02 4.42 -15.49
CA MET A 26 -3.05 5.37 -15.95
C MET A 26 -2.59 6.82 -15.94
N GLY A 27 -1.32 7.11 -15.65
CA GLY A 27 -0.75 8.45 -15.63
C GLY A 27 -0.94 9.22 -14.32
N ALA A 28 -1.24 8.52 -13.20
CA ALA A 28 -1.26 9.16 -11.89
C ALA A 28 0.13 9.71 -11.52
N PRO A 29 0.21 10.83 -10.77
CA PRO A 29 1.47 11.40 -10.35
C PRO A 29 2.21 10.48 -9.40
N ILE A 30 3.53 10.38 -9.59
CA ILE A 30 4.46 9.58 -8.78
C ILE A 30 4.98 10.47 -7.64
N LEU A 31 5.04 9.92 -6.43
CA LEU A 31 5.38 10.66 -5.21
C LEU A 31 6.84 10.49 -4.76
N VAL A 32 7.59 9.56 -5.36
CA VAL A 32 9.02 9.33 -5.11
C VAL A 32 9.90 9.92 -6.20
N GLU A 33 11.12 10.33 -5.83
CA GLU A 33 12.15 10.69 -6.79
C GLU A 33 12.64 9.44 -7.54
N ILE A 34 12.53 9.47 -8.86
CA ILE A 34 13.01 8.40 -9.74
C ILE A 34 14.45 8.73 -10.12
N SER A 35 15.42 8.05 -9.52
CA SER A 35 16.79 8.03 -10.02
C SER A 35 16.81 7.38 -11.40
N GLU A 36 17.31 8.08 -12.41
CA GLU A 36 17.28 7.75 -13.84
C GLU A 36 17.41 6.25 -14.13
N GLY A 37 16.30 5.64 -14.53
CA GLY A 37 16.23 4.23 -14.90
C GLY A 37 14.81 3.85 -15.33
N PHE A 38 14.70 2.93 -16.29
CA PHE A 38 13.42 2.35 -16.72
C PHE A 38 12.82 1.51 -15.58
N LEU A 39 12.11 2.15 -14.66
CA LEU A 39 11.36 1.47 -13.61
C LEU A 39 9.97 1.11 -14.15
N SER A 40 9.57 -0.14 -13.97
CA SER A 40 8.19 -0.53 -14.28
C SER A 40 7.22 0.14 -13.30
N PRO A 41 5.93 0.30 -13.66
CA PRO A 41 4.92 0.81 -12.73
C PRO A 41 4.85 0.04 -11.41
N ILE A 42 5.19 -1.26 -11.43
CA ILE A 42 5.25 -2.11 -10.25
C ILE A 42 6.44 -1.72 -9.36
N ASP A 43 7.62 -1.50 -9.95
CA ASP A 43 8.81 -1.10 -9.21
C ASP A 43 8.63 0.27 -8.55
N ILE A 44 7.97 1.19 -9.25
CA ILE A 44 7.63 2.52 -8.72
C ILE A 44 6.66 2.38 -7.55
N ALA A 45 5.60 1.59 -7.70
CA ALA A 45 4.63 1.34 -6.63
C ALA A 45 5.27 0.68 -5.40
N LEU A 46 6.25 -0.21 -5.59
CA LEU A 46 7.01 -0.83 -4.50
C LEU A 46 7.85 0.22 -3.74
N LYS A 47 8.57 1.08 -4.46
CA LYS A 47 9.35 2.17 -3.84
C LYS A 47 8.47 3.14 -3.06
N GLU A 48 7.30 3.51 -3.59
CA GLU A 48 6.35 4.38 -2.87
C GLU A 48 5.79 3.72 -1.61
N LEU A 49 5.54 2.40 -1.67
CA LEU A 49 5.09 1.63 -0.51
C LEU A 49 6.18 1.55 0.57
N GLU A 50 7.43 1.31 0.19
CA GLU A 50 8.59 1.27 1.10
C GLU A 50 8.88 2.63 1.72
N ALA A 51 8.67 3.72 0.98
CA ALA A 51 8.76 5.08 1.51
C ALA A 51 7.62 5.44 2.47
N GLY A 52 6.55 4.63 2.54
CA GLY A 52 5.40 4.87 3.43
C GLY A 52 4.59 6.12 3.11
N ILE A 53 4.72 6.66 1.89
CA ILE A 53 4.09 7.92 1.46
C ILE A 53 2.71 7.74 0.82
N LEU A 54 2.28 6.50 0.59
CA LEU A 54 0.99 6.21 -0.06
C LEU A 54 -0.19 6.55 0.86
N PRO A 55 -1.09 7.47 0.46
CA PRO A 55 -2.26 7.84 1.26
C PRO A 55 -3.39 6.80 1.09
N MET A 56 -3.15 5.57 1.53
CA MET A 56 -4.12 4.46 1.44
C MET A 56 -4.55 3.97 2.81
N THR A 57 -5.79 3.49 2.88
CA THR A 57 -6.41 2.88 4.06
C THR A 57 -6.87 1.47 3.72
N ILE A 58 -6.61 0.53 4.62
CA ILE A 58 -7.03 -0.87 4.47
C ILE A 58 -8.25 -1.10 5.34
N ARG A 59 -9.34 -1.57 4.73
CA ARG A 59 -10.50 -2.05 5.46
C ARG A 59 -10.35 -3.54 5.73
N ARG A 60 -10.27 -3.92 7.00
CA ARG A 60 -10.34 -5.33 7.42
C ARG A 60 -11.75 -5.63 7.92
N THR A 61 -12.40 -6.59 7.29
CA THR A 61 -13.76 -7.03 7.65
C THR A 61 -13.70 -8.40 8.31
N LEU A 62 -14.35 -8.54 9.46
CA LEU A 62 -14.52 -9.80 10.16
C LEU A 62 -15.72 -10.59 9.58
N PRO A 63 -15.79 -11.91 9.83
CA PRO A 63 -16.90 -12.74 9.34
C PRO A 63 -18.28 -12.31 9.87
N ASP A 64 -18.34 -11.59 10.98
CA ASP A 64 -19.55 -11.03 11.58
C ASP A 64 -20.04 -9.74 10.87
N GLY A 65 -19.30 -9.27 9.86
CA GLY A 65 -19.62 -8.05 9.10
C GLY A 65 -19.09 -6.76 9.74
N THR A 66 -18.49 -6.82 10.92
CA THR A 66 -17.78 -5.68 11.50
C THR A 66 -16.52 -5.38 10.69
N TYR A 67 -16.13 -4.11 10.60
CA TYR A 67 -14.93 -3.72 9.88
C TYR A 67 -14.16 -2.63 10.62
N GLN A 68 -12.86 -2.56 10.33
CA GLN A 68 -12.00 -1.48 10.78
C GLN A 68 -11.20 -0.94 9.61
N ASP A 69 -11.19 0.39 9.52
CA ASP A 69 -10.38 1.13 8.56
C ASP A 69 -9.04 1.48 9.21
N ILE A 70 -7.96 0.89 8.69
CA ILE A 70 -6.61 0.96 9.23
C ILE A 70 -5.73 1.75 8.24
N PRO A 71 -5.20 2.92 8.63
CA PRO A 71 -4.24 3.65 7.82
C PRO A 71 -2.99 2.82 7.54
N LEU A 72 -2.54 2.79 6.28
CA LEU A 72 -1.36 2.03 5.87
C LEU A 72 -0.11 2.40 6.68
N LYS A 73 0.04 3.69 7.00
CA LYS A 73 1.16 4.22 7.79
C LYS A 73 1.36 3.47 9.11
N TRP A 74 0.27 3.14 9.81
CA TRP A 74 0.35 2.44 11.11
C TRP A 74 0.89 1.02 10.97
N LEU A 75 0.58 0.34 9.86
CA LEU A 75 1.03 -1.04 9.61
C LEU A 75 2.47 -1.12 9.11
N LEU A 76 3.05 0.01 8.67
CA LEU A 76 4.44 0.10 8.23
C LEU A 76 5.38 0.52 9.36
N GLU A 77 4.90 1.28 10.36
CA GLU A 77 5.68 1.67 11.55
C GLU A 77 5.97 0.48 12.49
N GLU A 78 5.17 -0.58 12.43
CA GLU A 78 5.30 -1.79 13.27
C GLU A 78 6.03 -2.97 12.57
N ALA A 79 6.65 -2.74 11.40
CA ALA A 79 7.29 -3.76 10.55
C ALA A 79 8.81 -3.88 10.73
#